data_AF-A0A934MD90-F1
#
_entry.id   AF-A0A934MD90-F1
#
_cell.length_a   1.000
_cell.length_b   1.000
_cell.length_c   1.000
_cell.angle_alpha   90.00
_cell.angle_beta   90.00
_cell.angle_gamma   90.00
#
_symmetry.space_group_name_H-M   'P 1'
#
loop_
_entity.id
_entity.type
_entity.pdbx_description
1 polymer ?
#
loop_
_entity_poly.entity_id
_entity_poly.type
_entity_poly.pdbx_seq_one_letter_code
_entity_poly.pdbx_strand_id
1 'polypeptide(L)'
;MTHSMTFDAIAEDLPGAKWRARWDACWPEYRAWFEARGGASGPSRQACEAALAEHMPELVPVHRDLTRLAGGGDLAARFLSTWCPPAYLGGCSLAALSDGDDTRLIRNYDLSPDLNEGFLLRSAWTGTPVMGMVEFLWGLSDGINEHGLSVALAFGGTERVGQGFGICTILRYLLETCRDVPQALDVLDRVPSHMDYNLVLADAEGRVQSVEVHAGGGIVLRPGAVATNHQLDRPLPLKAEFTRTVERLAALTRVTRKDEGDAAVAAFGRAPLYQTDFAGGFGTLFTAEYRPGTRAMRLIWPDIEMAQSLHAFDETSVTVTFGDAPRTEVPLEDLVAFVPDSRRDRARRWLDEARAGRMDWAAFGALFVPDAARP
;
A
#
# COMPACT_ATOMS: atom_id res chain seq x y z
N MET A 1 -25.50 -6.37 -1.98
CA MET A 1 -25.86 -4.94 -1.90
C MET A 1 -24.96 -4.22 -2.89
N THR A 2 -25.44 -3.20 -3.60
CA THR A 2 -24.56 -2.38 -4.45
C THR A 2 -23.92 -1.29 -3.59
N HIS A 3 -22.59 -1.30 -3.50
CA HIS A 3 -21.82 -0.23 -2.87
C HIS A 3 -21.35 0.73 -3.96
N SER A 4 -21.33 2.03 -3.70
CA SER A 4 -20.77 3.01 -4.64
C SER A 4 -19.84 3.96 -3.91
N MET A 5 -18.76 4.34 -4.57
CA MET A 5 -17.75 5.23 -4.02
C MET A 5 -17.31 6.24 -5.07
N THR A 6 -17.05 7.48 -4.63
CA THR A 6 -16.51 8.53 -5.51
C THR A 6 -15.02 8.67 -5.30
N PHE A 7 -14.29 8.71 -6.41
CA PHE A 7 -12.87 8.97 -6.47
C PHE A 7 -12.64 10.37 -7.04
N ASP A 8 -12.06 11.25 -6.24
CA ASP A 8 -11.71 12.62 -6.61
C ASP A 8 -10.20 12.72 -6.87
N ALA A 9 -9.85 13.24 -8.05
CA ALA A 9 -8.49 13.67 -8.38
C ALA A 9 -8.40 15.18 -8.17
N ILE A 10 -7.56 15.62 -7.24
CA ILE A 10 -7.43 17.02 -6.83
C ILE A 10 -5.95 17.44 -6.84
N ALA A 11 -5.69 18.66 -7.26
CA ALA A 11 -4.40 19.31 -7.24
C ALA A 11 -4.37 20.47 -6.23
N GLU A 12 -3.43 20.41 -5.29
CA GLU A 12 -3.16 21.50 -4.35
C GLU A 12 -1.66 21.53 -3.96
N ASP A 13 -0.91 22.46 -4.56
CA ASP A 13 0.56 22.50 -4.42
C ASP A 13 1.04 22.75 -2.99
N LEU A 14 0.27 23.47 -2.18
CA LEU A 14 0.56 23.75 -0.76
C LEU A 14 -0.65 23.39 0.11
N PRO A 15 -0.47 23.05 1.40
CA PRO A 15 -1.59 22.83 2.30
C PRO A 15 -2.58 24.01 2.26
N GLY A 16 -3.84 23.76 1.89
CA GLY A 16 -4.78 24.83 1.64
C GLY A 16 -6.25 24.48 1.84
N ALA A 17 -7.11 25.17 1.09
CA ALA A 17 -8.55 25.09 1.24
C ALA A 17 -9.13 23.75 0.77
N LYS A 18 -8.53 23.09 -0.24
CA LYS A 18 -9.02 21.81 -0.76
C LYS A 18 -8.72 20.69 0.25
N TRP A 19 -7.50 20.67 0.79
CA TRP A 19 -7.17 19.81 1.92
C TRP A 19 -8.09 20.08 3.13
N ARG A 20 -8.32 21.34 3.47
CA ARG A 20 -9.22 21.70 4.59
C ARG A 20 -10.64 21.17 4.38
N ALA A 21 -11.17 21.22 3.15
CA ALA A 21 -12.49 20.66 2.85
C ALA A 21 -12.52 19.13 3.06
N ARG A 22 -11.46 18.41 2.65
CA ARG A 22 -11.33 16.97 2.92
C ARG A 22 -11.22 16.67 4.42
N TRP A 23 -10.44 17.47 5.15
CA TRP A 23 -10.35 17.39 6.61
C TRP A 23 -11.74 17.54 7.26
N ASP A 24 -12.50 18.58 6.92
CA ASP A 24 -13.81 18.81 7.53
C ASP A 24 -14.80 17.67 7.25
N ALA A 25 -14.70 17.03 6.07
CA ALA A 25 -15.53 15.88 5.70
C ALA A 25 -15.16 14.59 6.45
N CYS A 26 -13.86 14.27 6.55
CA CYS A 26 -13.40 12.96 7.01
C CYS A 26 -12.95 12.95 8.49
N TRP A 27 -12.58 14.10 9.07
CA TRP A 27 -12.08 14.18 10.43
C TRP A 27 -13.03 13.66 11.52
N PRO A 28 -14.37 13.84 11.45
CA PRO A 28 -15.27 13.30 12.46
C PRO A 28 -15.13 11.78 12.65
N GLU A 29 -15.01 11.02 11.56
CA GLU A 29 -14.85 9.56 11.59
C GLU A 29 -13.44 9.15 12.03
N TYR A 30 -12.41 9.81 11.49
CA TYR A 30 -11.03 9.58 11.92
C TYR A 30 -10.82 9.88 13.41
N ARG A 31 -11.43 10.96 13.92
CA ARG A 31 -11.37 11.33 15.32
C ARG A 31 -12.02 10.25 16.19
N ALA A 32 -13.23 9.82 15.84
CA ALA A 32 -13.93 8.77 16.57
C ALA A 32 -13.11 7.47 16.60
N TRP A 33 -12.54 7.06 15.46
CA TRP A 33 -11.64 5.92 15.37
C TRP A 33 -10.39 6.10 16.25
N PHE A 34 -9.74 7.26 16.16
CA PHE A 34 -8.48 7.55 16.86
C PHE A 34 -8.69 7.57 18.38
N GLU A 35 -9.75 8.21 18.87
CA GLU A 35 -10.13 8.23 20.28
C GLU A 35 -10.49 6.83 20.79
N ALA A 36 -11.31 6.08 20.04
CA ALA A 36 -11.74 4.73 20.42
C ALA A 36 -10.58 3.72 20.51
N ARG A 37 -9.51 3.92 19.74
CA ARG A 37 -8.31 3.08 19.78
C ARG A 37 -7.18 3.62 20.65
N GLY A 38 -7.48 4.56 21.54
CA GLY A 38 -6.52 5.04 22.54
C GLY A 38 -5.51 6.05 22.00
N GLY A 39 -5.72 6.62 20.81
CA GLY A 39 -4.87 7.67 20.24
C GLY A 39 -4.76 8.90 21.14
N ALA A 40 -5.82 9.22 21.90
CA ALA A 40 -5.79 10.28 22.91
C ALA A 40 -4.84 9.98 24.10
N SER A 41 -4.57 8.69 24.36
CA SER A 41 -3.65 8.20 25.40
C SER A 41 -2.22 7.96 24.88
N GLY A 42 -1.97 8.17 23.58
CA GLY A 42 -0.66 8.03 22.94
C GLY A 42 0.33 9.14 23.33
N PRO A 43 1.46 9.30 22.61
CA PRO A 43 2.45 10.34 22.88
C PRO A 43 1.84 11.75 22.93
N SER A 44 2.44 12.63 23.73
CA SER A 44 2.02 14.04 23.79
C SER A 44 2.33 14.76 22.47
N ARG A 45 1.65 15.87 22.19
CA ARG A 45 1.94 16.71 21.02
C ARG A 45 3.43 17.08 20.93
N GLN A 46 4.05 17.44 22.05
CA GLN A 46 5.49 17.77 22.08
C GLN A 46 6.35 16.58 21.66
N ALA A 47 6.03 15.36 22.11
CA ALA A 47 6.76 14.16 21.72
C ALA A 47 6.55 13.82 20.24
N CYS A 48 5.33 13.99 19.73
CA CYS A 48 5.00 13.85 18.31
C CYS A 48 5.81 14.82 17.43
N GLU A 49 5.81 16.10 17.78
CA GLU A 49 6.53 17.15 17.04
C GLU A 49 8.05 16.97 17.13
N ALA A 50 8.57 16.53 18.29
CA ALA A 50 9.99 16.21 18.46
C ALA A 50 10.41 15.01 17.57
N ALA A 51 9.60 13.94 17.54
CA ALA A 51 9.87 12.80 16.68
C ALA A 51 9.87 13.18 15.19
N LEU A 52 8.92 14.03 14.76
CA LEU A 52 8.92 14.56 13.39
C LEU A 52 10.18 15.36 13.09
N ALA A 53 10.62 16.24 13.99
CA ALA A 53 11.83 17.03 13.81
C ALA A 53 13.10 16.18 13.76
N GLU A 54 13.14 15.06 14.49
CA GLU A 54 14.26 14.12 14.50
C GLU A 54 14.34 13.29 13.22
N HIS A 55 13.22 12.70 12.80
CA HIS A 55 13.21 11.68 11.75
C HIS A 55 12.80 12.21 10.38
N MET A 56 11.96 13.24 10.30
CA MET A 56 11.40 13.76 9.03
C MET A 56 11.32 15.30 9.07
N PRO A 57 12.46 16.00 9.27
CA PRO A 57 12.46 17.45 9.52
C PRO A 57 11.83 18.27 8.39
N GLU A 58 11.90 17.81 7.14
CA GLU A 58 11.30 18.46 5.97
C GLU A 58 9.77 18.50 6.05
N LEU A 59 9.12 17.59 6.77
CA LEU A 59 7.67 17.58 6.97
C LEU A 59 7.21 18.45 8.15
N VAL A 60 8.12 18.98 8.99
CA VAL A 60 7.74 19.82 10.13
C VAL A 60 6.95 21.08 9.70
N PRO A 61 7.37 21.84 8.66
CA PRO A 61 6.57 22.96 8.18
C PRO A 61 5.19 22.53 7.67
N VAL A 62 5.11 21.40 6.97
CA VAL A 62 3.86 20.84 6.43
C VAL A 62 2.91 20.46 7.58
N HIS A 63 3.39 19.70 8.57
CA HIS A 63 2.63 19.32 9.76
C HIS A 63 2.08 20.54 10.51
N ARG A 64 2.90 21.57 10.71
CA ARG A 64 2.49 22.83 11.34
C ARG A 64 1.37 23.50 10.57
N ASP A 65 1.49 23.58 9.24
CA ASP A 65 0.52 24.27 8.40
C ASP A 65 -0.81 23.50 8.33
N LEU A 66 -0.77 22.18 8.21
CA LEU A 66 -1.95 21.30 8.29
C LEU A 66 -2.61 21.40 9.68
N THR A 67 -1.83 21.39 10.76
CA THR A 67 -2.34 21.55 12.13
C THR A 67 -3.04 22.90 12.31
N ARG A 68 -2.47 23.98 11.77
CA ARG A 68 -3.10 25.31 11.78
C ARG A 68 -4.40 25.31 10.99
N LEU A 69 -4.41 24.71 9.80
CA LEU A 69 -5.61 24.60 8.96
C LEU A 69 -6.71 23.77 9.65
N ALA A 70 -6.35 22.71 10.37
CA ALA A 70 -7.25 21.88 11.18
C ALA A 70 -7.80 22.60 12.44
N GLY A 71 -7.41 23.84 12.70
CA GLY A 71 -7.87 24.64 13.84
C GLY A 71 -6.92 24.64 15.05
N GLY A 72 -5.74 24.03 14.95
CA GLY A 72 -4.66 24.13 15.94
C GLY A 72 -4.80 23.25 17.19
N GLY A 73 -5.80 22.37 17.24
CA GLY A 73 -6.09 21.52 18.39
C GLY A 73 -5.02 20.46 18.68
N ASP A 74 -4.84 20.12 19.95
CA ASP A 74 -3.85 19.13 20.42
C ASP A 74 -4.04 17.76 19.77
N LEU A 75 -5.27 17.23 19.79
CA LEU A 75 -5.58 15.92 19.24
C LEU A 75 -5.33 15.85 17.73
N ALA A 76 -5.67 16.90 17.00
CA ALA A 76 -5.44 16.99 15.55
C ALA A 76 -3.93 17.00 15.25
N ALA A 77 -3.14 17.77 15.99
CA ALA A 77 -1.68 17.79 15.85
C ALA A 77 -1.05 16.40 16.08
N ARG A 78 -1.53 15.68 17.10
CA ARG A 78 -1.08 14.32 17.42
C ARG A 78 -1.47 13.32 16.34
N PHE A 79 -2.72 13.36 15.87
CA PHE A 79 -3.19 12.54 14.76
C PHE A 79 -2.35 12.77 13.49
N LEU A 80 -2.18 14.03 13.08
CA LEU A 80 -1.44 14.40 11.87
C LEU A 80 0.04 14.02 11.94
N SER A 81 0.64 13.99 13.14
CA SER A 81 2.03 13.52 13.28
C SER A 81 2.20 12.05 12.91
N THR A 82 1.14 11.25 13.09
CA THR A 82 1.15 9.79 12.97
C THR A 82 2.27 9.11 13.76
N TRP A 83 2.72 9.73 14.86
CA TRP A 83 3.71 9.13 15.75
C TRP A 83 3.03 8.19 16.74
N CYS A 84 3.38 6.91 16.69
CA CYS A 84 2.74 5.80 17.42
C CYS A 84 1.21 5.80 17.27
N PRO A 85 0.67 5.76 16.04
CA PRO A 85 -0.76 5.73 15.84
C PRO A 85 -1.33 4.37 16.27
N PRO A 86 -2.64 4.27 16.56
CA PRO A 86 -3.26 2.98 16.79
C PRO A 86 -3.12 2.04 15.59
N ALA A 87 -3.07 0.74 15.83
CA ALA A 87 -2.97 -0.26 14.76
C ALA A 87 -4.14 -0.19 13.78
N TYR A 88 -3.83 -0.31 12.48
CA TYR A 88 -4.81 -0.36 11.38
C TYR A 88 -4.40 -1.39 10.32
N LEU A 89 -5.37 -1.88 9.55
CA LEU A 89 -5.23 -3.01 8.64
C LEU A 89 -5.82 -2.69 7.26
N GLY A 90 -5.17 -3.20 6.20
CA GLY A 90 -5.67 -3.18 4.83
C GLY A 90 -5.13 -4.36 4.02
N GLY A 91 -5.87 -4.81 2.99
CA GLY A 91 -5.43 -5.85 2.06
C GLY A 91 -4.87 -5.25 0.77
N CYS A 92 -3.79 -5.80 0.21
CA CYS A 92 -3.23 -5.33 -1.05
C CYS A 92 -2.45 -6.44 -1.77
N SER A 93 -2.29 -6.29 -3.08
CA SER A 93 -1.33 -7.04 -3.90
C SER A 93 -0.51 -6.06 -4.73
N LEU A 94 0.82 -6.23 -4.74
CA LEU A 94 1.77 -5.30 -5.36
C LEU A 94 2.74 -6.02 -6.29
N ALA A 95 3.02 -5.45 -7.45
CA ALA A 95 4.16 -5.83 -8.28
C ALA A 95 4.83 -4.61 -8.89
N ALA A 96 6.13 -4.67 -9.10
CA ALA A 96 6.82 -3.81 -10.05
C ALA A 96 7.54 -4.65 -11.10
N LEU A 97 7.51 -4.16 -12.34
CA LEU A 97 8.13 -4.76 -13.51
C LEU A 97 9.03 -3.72 -14.14
N SER A 98 10.17 -4.17 -14.65
CA SER A 98 11.13 -3.33 -15.38
C SER A 98 11.78 -4.18 -16.46
N ASP A 99 11.64 -3.77 -17.72
CA ASP A 99 12.35 -4.35 -18.87
C ASP A 99 13.51 -3.46 -19.35
N GLY A 100 13.85 -2.43 -18.57
CA GLY A 100 14.86 -1.41 -18.87
C GLY A 100 14.26 -0.12 -19.41
N ASP A 101 13.37 -0.20 -20.41
CA ASP A 101 12.78 0.98 -21.07
C ASP A 101 11.36 1.30 -20.56
N ASP A 102 10.66 0.31 -20.00
CA ASP A 102 9.33 0.42 -19.41
C ASP A 102 9.35 -0.13 -17.98
N THR A 103 9.28 0.79 -17.02
CA THR A 103 9.12 0.47 -15.61
C THR A 103 7.69 0.76 -15.19
N ARG A 104 7.09 -0.20 -14.48
CA ARG A 104 5.72 -0.11 -13.97
C ARG A 104 5.66 -0.58 -12.54
N LEU A 105 4.87 0.10 -11.73
CA LEU A 105 4.44 -0.38 -10.43
C LEU A 105 2.92 -0.52 -10.45
N ILE A 106 2.40 -1.68 -10.05
CA ILE A 106 0.98 -2.04 -10.13
C ILE A 106 0.51 -2.50 -8.74
N ARG A 107 -0.64 -1.98 -8.29
CA ARG A 107 -1.27 -2.32 -7.00
C ARG A 107 -2.74 -2.62 -7.17
N ASN A 108 -3.21 -3.72 -6.59
CA ASN A 108 -4.61 -3.83 -6.17
C ASN A 108 -4.77 -3.35 -4.73
N TYR A 109 -5.71 -2.43 -4.52
CA TYR A 109 -6.09 -1.94 -3.21
C TYR A 109 -7.37 -2.65 -2.75
N ASP A 110 -7.26 -3.53 -1.74
CA ASP A 110 -8.37 -4.35 -1.26
C ASP A 110 -8.88 -3.85 0.10
N LEU A 111 -10.09 -3.28 0.14
CA LEU A 111 -10.71 -2.75 1.35
C LEU A 111 -12.24 -2.70 1.21
N SER A 112 -12.96 -2.48 2.30
CA SER A 112 -14.36 -2.06 2.23
C SER A 112 -14.48 -0.68 1.58
N PRO A 113 -15.45 -0.46 0.67
CA PRO A 113 -15.73 0.86 0.09
C PRO A 113 -16.03 1.94 1.15
N ASP A 114 -16.55 1.54 2.31
CA ASP A 114 -16.92 2.46 3.39
C ASP A 114 -15.72 3.01 4.17
N LEU A 115 -14.50 2.53 3.90
CA LEU A 115 -13.30 2.83 4.67
C LEU A 115 -12.21 3.58 3.89
N ASN A 116 -12.43 3.87 2.61
CA ASN A 116 -11.44 4.56 1.77
C ASN A 116 -11.85 6.01 1.51
N GLU A 117 -10.87 6.92 1.46
CA GLU A 117 -11.14 8.36 1.26
C GLU A 117 -11.48 8.72 -0.20
N GLY A 118 -11.17 7.85 -1.16
CA GLY A 118 -11.41 8.08 -2.59
C GLY A 118 -10.67 9.29 -3.10
N PHE A 119 -9.48 9.57 -2.57
CA PHE A 119 -8.83 10.85 -2.76
C PHE A 119 -7.45 10.68 -3.39
N LEU A 120 -7.35 10.98 -4.68
CA LEU A 120 -6.09 11.09 -5.41
C LEU A 120 -5.62 12.55 -5.34
N LEU A 121 -4.48 12.79 -4.69
CA LEU A 121 -3.96 14.13 -4.49
C LEU A 121 -2.65 14.32 -5.25
N ARG A 122 -2.57 15.37 -6.08
CA ARG A 122 -1.32 15.95 -6.56
C ARG A 122 -0.96 17.17 -5.72
N SER A 123 0.23 17.17 -5.11
CA SER A 123 0.72 18.24 -4.23
C SER A 123 2.21 18.51 -4.43
N ALA A 124 2.73 19.59 -3.85
CA ALA A 124 4.15 19.94 -3.84
C ALA A 124 4.56 20.56 -2.49
N TRP A 125 4.14 19.94 -1.38
CA TRP A 125 4.16 20.55 -0.05
C TRP A 125 5.56 20.87 0.50
N THR A 126 6.58 20.10 0.10
CA THR A 126 8.01 20.38 0.35
C THR A 126 8.75 20.92 -0.88
N GLY A 127 8.03 21.20 -1.97
CA GLY A 127 8.57 21.68 -3.25
C GLY A 127 8.76 20.60 -4.32
N THR A 128 8.70 19.32 -3.96
CA THR A 128 8.70 18.20 -4.91
C THR A 128 7.27 17.83 -5.30
N PRO A 129 6.87 17.91 -6.58
CA PRO A 129 5.59 17.39 -7.02
C PRO A 129 5.44 15.89 -6.75
N VAL A 130 4.33 15.52 -6.13
CA VAL A 130 3.94 14.14 -5.81
C VAL A 130 2.48 13.96 -6.14
N MET A 131 2.11 12.78 -6.67
CA MET A 131 0.71 12.37 -6.76
C MET A 131 0.52 10.95 -6.23
N GLY A 132 -0.59 10.70 -5.56
CA GLY A 132 -0.89 9.38 -5.01
C GLY A 132 -2.21 9.30 -4.25
N MET A 133 -2.60 8.09 -3.90
CA MET A 133 -3.82 7.82 -3.13
C MET A 133 -3.61 8.19 -1.66
N VAL A 134 -4.44 9.11 -1.17
CA VAL A 134 -4.37 9.61 0.20
C VAL A 134 -4.97 8.62 1.19
N GLU A 135 -4.27 8.47 2.31
CA GLU A 135 -4.81 7.85 3.52
C GLU A 135 -4.38 8.67 4.74
N PHE A 136 -5.17 8.61 5.80
CA PHE A 136 -4.93 9.38 7.03
C PHE A 136 -4.92 10.89 6.75
N LEU A 137 -5.80 11.36 5.87
CA LEU A 137 -6.02 12.77 5.50
C LEU A 137 -4.86 13.45 4.76
N TRP A 138 -3.63 12.96 4.86
CA TRP A 138 -2.46 13.58 4.22
C TRP A 138 -1.33 12.60 3.89
N GLY A 139 -1.29 11.41 4.50
CA GLY A 139 -0.36 10.35 4.11
C GLY A 139 -0.68 9.80 2.72
N LEU A 140 0.21 8.97 2.18
CA LEU A 140 0.00 8.27 0.92
C LEU A 140 0.08 6.77 1.12
N SER A 141 -0.85 6.03 0.54
CA SER A 141 -0.79 4.56 0.54
C SER A 141 -0.05 4.01 -0.67
N ASP A 142 -0.07 4.77 -1.77
CA ASP A 142 0.76 4.61 -2.95
C ASP A 142 0.96 5.98 -3.63
N GLY A 143 1.94 6.09 -4.52
CA GLY A 143 2.17 7.32 -5.28
C GLY A 143 3.42 7.30 -6.13
N ILE A 144 3.62 8.40 -6.86
CA ILE A 144 4.78 8.71 -7.70
C ILE A 144 5.19 10.19 -7.53
N ASN A 145 6.49 10.48 -7.61
CA ASN A 145 7.02 11.84 -7.57
C ASN A 145 7.63 12.32 -8.89
N GLU A 146 8.00 13.60 -8.92
CA GLU A 146 8.58 14.29 -10.09
C GLU A 146 9.86 13.59 -10.62
N HIS A 147 10.61 12.95 -9.73
CA HIS A 147 11.81 12.21 -10.08
C HIS A 147 11.50 10.85 -10.71
N GLY A 148 10.28 10.35 -10.55
CA GLY A 148 9.81 9.06 -11.05
C GLY A 148 9.90 7.95 -10.00
N LEU A 149 10.28 8.25 -8.76
CA LEU A 149 10.16 7.29 -7.66
C LEU A 149 8.67 7.00 -7.43
N SER A 150 8.31 5.73 -7.51
CA SER A 150 6.98 5.20 -7.20
C SER A 150 7.06 4.23 -6.03
N VAL A 151 6.10 4.32 -5.11
CA VAL A 151 6.05 3.47 -3.92
C VAL A 151 4.61 3.04 -3.70
N ALA A 152 4.41 1.78 -3.29
CA ALA A 152 3.12 1.28 -2.85
C ALA A 152 3.27 0.35 -1.64
N LEU A 153 2.27 0.35 -0.76
CA LEU A 153 2.28 -0.46 0.45
C LEU A 153 1.24 -1.59 0.45
N ALA A 154 1.58 -2.64 1.18
CA ALA A 154 0.72 -3.73 1.60
C ALA A 154 0.96 -4.01 3.08
N PHE A 155 -0.06 -4.53 3.77
CA PHE A 155 0.06 -4.92 5.18
C PHE A 155 1.13 -6.00 5.41
N GLY A 156 1.92 -5.92 6.49
CA GLY A 156 3.01 -6.87 6.76
C GLY A 156 2.59 -8.19 7.43
N GLY A 157 1.31 -8.34 7.79
CA GLY A 157 0.79 -9.61 8.33
C GLY A 157 0.77 -9.72 9.87
N THR A 158 1.07 -8.65 10.61
CA THR A 158 0.96 -8.64 12.07
C THR A 158 0.38 -7.34 12.60
N GLU A 159 -0.42 -7.44 13.68
CA GLU A 159 -0.97 -6.29 14.41
C GLU A 159 0.00 -5.77 15.49
N ARG A 160 1.21 -6.35 15.57
CA ARG A 160 2.23 -5.90 16.53
C ARG A 160 2.62 -4.47 16.23
N VAL A 161 2.46 -3.63 17.25
CA VAL A 161 2.92 -2.24 17.23
C VAL A 161 4.27 -2.08 17.90
N GLY A 162 5.05 -1.15 17.40
CA GLY A 162 6.30 -0.64 17.97
C GLY A 162 6.30 0.89 17.97
N GLN A 163 7.34 1.48 18.54
CA GLN A 163 7.51 2.93 18.49
C GLN A 163 7.92 3.34 17.08
N GLY A 164 7.13 4.19 16.41
CA GLY A 164 7.39 4.57 15.02
C GLY A 164 6.26 5.36 14.39
N PHE A 165 6.41 5.71 13.12
CA PHE A 165 5.43 6.45 12.33
C PHE A 165 4.42 5.54 11.62
N GLY A 166 3.24 6.10 11.35
CA GLY A 166 2.29 5.58 10.37
C GLY A 166 2.96 5.43 9.01
N ILE A 167 2.82 4.26 8.37
CA ILE A 167 3.52 3.96 7.11
C ILE A 167 3.12 4.93 5.99
N CYS A 168 1.89 5.43 5.98
CA CYS A 168 1.42 6.35 4.95
C CYS A 168 2.14 7.70 5.02
N THR A 169 2.56 8.13 6.22
CA THR A 169 3.39 9.32 6.40
C THR A 169 4.84 9.05 5.99
N ILE A 170 5.36 7.85 6.23
CA ILE A 170 6.67 7.45 5.73
C ILE A 170 6.66 7.49 4.20
N LEU A 171 5.66 6.91 3.53
CA LEU A 171 5.55 6.96 2.06
C LEU A 171 5.46 8.39 1.54
N ARG A 172 4.67 9.25 2.18
CA ARG A 172 4.62 10.68 1.86
C ARG A 172 6.03 11.27 1.92
N TYR A 173 6.77 11.02 2.99
CA TYR A 173 8.13 11.53 3.16
C TYR A 173 9.09 11.02 2.07
N LEU A 174 9.05 9.73 1.74
CA LEU A 174 9.84 9.14 0.65
C LEU A 174 9.56 9.86 -0.66
N LEU A 175 8.29 10.01 -1.02
CA LEU A 175 7.89 10.62 -2.29
C LEU A 175 8.21 12.11 -2.34
N GLU A 176 8.17 12.81 -1.22
CA GLU A 176 8.48 14.24 -1.14
C GLU A 176 9.99 14.55 -1.14
N THR A 177 10.84 13.63 -0.67
CA THR A 177 12.27 13.92 -0.41
C THR A 177 13.27 13.06 -1.18
N CYS A 178 12.89 11.85 -1.61
CA CYS A 178 13.78 10.93 -2.29
C CYS A 178 13.65 11.02 -3.82
N ARG A 179 14.75 10.83 -4.54
CA ARG A 179 14.75 10.87 -6.01
C ARG A 179 14.59 9.50 -6.65
N ASP A 180 15.05 8.45 -5.98
CA ASP A 180 15.20 7.10 -6.54
C ASP A 180 15.06 6.02 -5.45
N VAL A 181 15.10 4.75 -5.88
CA VAL A 181 15.00 3.60 -4.97
C VAL A 181 16.11 3.60 -3.92
N PRO A 182 17.42 3.78 -4.25
CA PRO A 182 18.48 3.82 -3.24
C PRO A 182 18.23 4.83 -2.12
N GLN A 183 17.87 6.09 -2.44
CA GLN A 183 17.58 7.09 -1.41
C GLN A 183 16.37 6.71 -0.55
N ALA A 184 15.35 6.10 -1.16
CA ALA A 184 14.19 5.62 -0.41
C ALA A 184 14.57 4.50 0.58
N LEU A 185 15.50 3.62 0.22
CA LEU A 185 16.01 2.58 1.12
C LEU A 185 16.78 3.16 2.30
N ASP A 186 17.62 4.18 2.07
CA ASP A 186 18.36 4.87 3.14
C ASP A 186 17.40 5.53 4.16
N VAL A 187 16.29 6.10 3.69
CA VAL A 187 15.27 6.66 4.57
C VAL A 187 14.51 5.57 5.33
N LEU A 188 14.13 4.48 4.66
CA LEU A 188 13.44 3.36 5.28
C LEU A 188 14.26 2.67 6.36
N ASP A 189 15.59 2.63 6.23
CA ASP A 189 16.49 2.06 7.24
C ASP A 189 16.50 2.89 8.55
N ARG A 190 16.42 4.22 8.44
CA ARG A 190 16.52 5.13 9.59
C ARG A 190 15.18 5.57 10.21
N VAL A 191 14.08 5.56 9.45
CA VAL A 191 12.77 6.03 9.93
C VAL A 191 11.99 4.85 10.53
N PRO A 192 11.66 4.87 11.82
CA PRO A 192 10.97 3.75 12.46
C PRO A 192 9.50 3.70 12.02
N SER A 193 9.03 2.50 11.64
CA SER A 193 7.60 2.23 11.39
C SER A 193 6.92 1.74 12.66
N HIS A 194 5.69 2.16 12.90
CA HIS A 194 4.91 1.66 14.05
C HIS A 194 4.45 0.20 13.88
N MET A 195 4.39 -0.33 12.66
CA MET A 195 3.91 -1.67 12.36
C MET A 195 4.73 -2.33 11.25
N ASP A 196 4.54 -3.64 11.06
CA ASP A 196 5.15 -4.38 9.96
C ASP A 196 4.38 -4.08 8.64
N TYR A 197 5.11 -3.77 7.57
CA TYR A 197 4.56 -3.52 6.24
C TYR A 197 5.42 -4.15 5.15
N ASN A 198 4.84 -4.30 3.97
CA ASN A 198 5.55 -4.69 2.75
C ASN A 198 5.43 -3.56 1.74
N LEU A 199 6.55 -3.07 1.22
CA LEU A 199 6.60 -2.03 0.20
C LEU A 199 7.13 -2.61 -1.10
N VAL A 200 6.62 -2.10 -2.22
CA VAL A 200 7.27 -2.26 -3.52
C VAL A 200 7.62 -0.86 -4.01
N LEU A 201 8.87 -0.71 -4.47
CA LEU A 201 9.41 0.53 -5.00
C LEU A 201 9.83 0.32 -6.45
N ALA A 202 9.68 1.38 -7.25
CA ALA A 202 10.17 1.46 -8.62
C ALA A 202 10.68 2.88 -8.92
N ASP A 203 11.67 3.05 -9.78
CA ASP A 203 12.10 4.39 -10.22
C ASP A 203 12.30 4.49 -11.74
N ALA A 204 12.56 5.72 -12.21
CA ALA A 204 12.68 6.03 -13.63
C ALA A 204 13.95 5.47 -14.29
N GLU A 205 14.89 4.95 -13.50
CA GLU A 205 16.09 4.25 -13.99
C GLU A 205 15.89 2.73 -14.06
N GLY A 206 14.66 2.26 -13.81
CA GLY A 206 14.30 0.86 -13.91
C GLY A 206 14.69 0.01 -12.72
N ARG A 207 15.09 0.62 -11.59
CA ARG A 207 15.30 -0.13 -10.34
C ARG A 207 13.96 -0.45 -9.72
N VAL A 208 13.82 -1.70 -9.28
CA VAL A 208 12.64 -2.19 -8.56
C VAL A 208 13.07 -2.98 -7.32
N GLN A 209 12.35 -2.81 -6.20
CA GLN A 209 12.71 -3.46 -4.95
C GLN A 209 11.47 -3.74 -4.09
N SER A 210 11.37 -4.95 -3.54
CA SER A 210 10.42 -5.29 -2.47
C SER A 210 11.10 -5.17 -1.10
N VAL A 211 10.45 -4.52 -0.14
CA VAL A 211 11.02 -4.23 1.19
C VAL A 211 10.01 -4.63 2.24
N GLU A 212 10.42 -5.49 3.17
CA GLU A 212 9.69 -5.72 4.40
C GLU A 212 10.17 -4.73 5.46
N VAL A 213 9.24 -3.94 6.01
CA VAL A 213 9.48 -2.98 7.08
C VAL A 213 8.99 -3.58 8.39
N HIS A 214 9.70 -3.35 9.50
CA HIS A 214 9.34 -3.89 10.81
C HIS A 214 8.90 -2.82 11.81
N ALA A 215 7.99 -3.20 12.70
CA ALA A 215 7.55 -2.42 13.84
C ALA A 215 8.74 -2.07 14.76
N GLY A 216 8.91 -0.79 15.05
CA GLY A 216 10.08 -0.25 15.77
C GLY A 216 11.26 0.14 14.88
N GLY A 217 11.20 -0.14 13.58
CA GLY A 217 12.26 0.12 12.61
C GLY A 217 12.99 -1.14 12.11
N GLY A 218 13.84 -0.91 11.11
CA GLY A 218 14.57 -1.96 10.40
C GLY A 218 13.81 -2.48 9.17
N ILE A 219 14.59 -2.88 8.16
CA ILE A 219 14.09 -3.38 6.89
C ILE A 219 14.77 -4.68 6.46
N VAL A 220 14.07 -5.45 5.64
CA VAL A 220 14.62 -6.62 4.93
C VAL A 220 14.30 -6.49 3.45
N LEU A 221 15.33 -6.49 2.62
CA LEU A 221 15.19 -6.48 1.16
C LEU A 221 14.79 -7.88 0.69
N ARG A 222 13.76 -7.97 -0.15
CA ARG A 222 13.29 -9.23 -0.72
C ARG A 222 13.60 -9.35 -2.21
N PRO A 223 13.98 -10.54 -2.69
CA PRO A 223 14.16 -10.78 -4.11
C PRO A 223 12.80 -10.79 -4.82
N GLY A 224 12.76 -10.21 -6.02
CA GLY A 224 11.52 -10.00 -6.76
C GLY A 224 10.75 -8.80 -6.22
N ALA A 225 10.24 -7.96 -7.12
CA ALA A 225 9.52 -6.76 -6.75
C ALA A 225 8.02 -7.05 -6.61
N VAL A 226 7.66 -8.02 -5.75
CA VAL A 226 6.27 -8.38 -5.47
C VAL A 226 6.02 -8.40 -3.96
N ALA A 227 4.79 -8.09 -3.56
CA ALA A 227 4.35 -8.21 -2.17
C ALA A 227 2.84 -8.42 -2.06
N THR A 228 2.41 -9.09 -1.00
CA THR A 228 1.01 -9.17 -0.57
C THR A 228 0.91 -8.86 0.92
N ASN A 229 0.03 -9.52 1.68
CA ASN A 229 -0.30 -9.18 3.06
C ASN A 229 0.41 -10.02 4.14
N HIS A 230 1.60 -10.56 3.85
CA HIS A 230 2.43 -11.29 4.81
C HIS A 230 3.92 -11.08 4.54
N GLN A 231 4.74 -11.26 5.56
CA GLN A 231 6.20 -11.30 5.47
C GLN A 231 6.69 -12.76 5.32
N LEU A 232 7.73 -12.97 4.52
CA LEU A 232 8.14 -14.30 4.07
C LEU A 232 8.75 -15.17 5.19
N ASP A 233 9.45 -14.55 6.14
CA ASP A 233 10.12 -15.26 7.24
C ASP A 233 9.30 -15.24 8.55
N ARG A 234 8.00 -14.97 8.46
CA ARG A 234 7.09 -14.90 9.61
C ARG A 234 5.97 -15.94 9.49
N PRO A 235 5.40 -16.37 10.64
CA PRO A 235 4.14 -17.10 10.61
C PRO A 235 3.09 -16.30 9.85
N LEU A 236 2.20 -17.01 9.15
CA LEU A 236 1.15 -16.33 8.41
C LEU A 236 0.19 -15.56 9.33
N PRO A 237 -0.37 -14.44 8.83
CA PRO A 237 -1.39 -13.71 9.56
C PRO A 237 -2.61 -14.58 9.84
N LEU A 238 -3.32 -14.26 10.93
CA LEU A 238 -4.62 -14.88 11.25
C LEU A 238 -5.63 -14.80 10.10
N LYS A 239 -5.53 -13.74 9.27
CA LYS A 239 -6.40 -13.50 8.10
C LYS A 239 -5.78 -13.94 6.77
N ALA A 240 -4.78 -14.83 6.78
CA ALA A 240 -4.09 -15.26 5.56
C ALA A 240 -5.02 -15.91 4.53
N GLU A 241 -5.96 -16.74 5.00
CA GLU A 241 -6.96 -17.39 4.15
C GLU A 241 -7.95 -16.38 3.58
N PHE A 242 -8.48 -15.50 4.43
CA PHE A 242 -9.42 -14.44 4.03
C PHE A 242 -8.82 -13.52 2.97
N THR A 243 -7.57 -13.08 3.16
CA THR A 243 -6.86 -12.22 2.22
C THR A 243 -6.21 -12.99 1.06
N ARG A 244 -6.29 -14.32 1.05
CA ARG A 244 -5.66 -15.19 0.04
C ARG A 244 -4.20 -14.84 -0.22
N THR A 245 -3.49 -14.41 0.82
CA THR A 245 -2.22 -13.68 0.65
C THR A 245 -1.13 -14.53 0.00
N VAL A 246 -1.13 -15.83 0.25
CA VAL A 246 -0.14 -16.75 -0.33
C VAL A 246 -0.46 -17.04 -1.80
N GLU A 247 -1.73 -17.31 -2.10
CA GLU A 247 -2.19 -17.53 -3.46
C GLU A 247 -1.93 -16.30 -4.36
N ARG A 248 -2.22 -15.10 -3.85
CA ARG A 248 -1.95 -13.86 -4.59
C ARG A 248 -0.45 -13.65 -4.82
N LEU A 249 0.40 -13.96 -3.84
CA LEU A 249 1.86 -13.89 -4.02
C LEU A 249 2.34 -14.85 -5.12
N ALA A 250 1.78 -16.05 -5.17
CA ALA A 250 2.05 -17.04 -6.22
C ALA A 250 1.66 -16.52 -7.62
N ALA A 251 0.47 -15.93 -7.74
CA ALA A 251 -0.02 -15.33 -8.97
C ALA A 251 0.87 -14.16 -9.42
N LEU A 252 1.24 -13.24 -8.51
CA LEU A 252 2.13 -12.11 -8.81
C LEU A 252 3.49 -12.58 -9.31
N THR A 253 4.08 -13.58 -8.64
CA THR A 253 5.38 -14.16 -9.04
C THR A 253 5.35 -14.71 -10.47
N ARG A 254 4.19 -15.20 -10.94
CA ARG A 254 4.01 -15.65 -12.32
C ARG A 254 3.87 -14.48 -13.28
N VAL A 255 3.05 -13.48 -12.93
CA VAL A 255 2.85 -12.28 -13.73
C VAL A 255 4.20 -11.63 -14.02
N THR A 256 5.02 -11.40 -13.00
CA THR A 256 6.36 -10.78 -13.15
C THR A 256 7.39 -11.65 -13.89
N ARG A 257 7.06 -12.91 -14.23
CA ARG A 257 7.95 -13.80 -15.00
C ARG A 257 7.49 -14.02 -16.45
N LYS A 258 6.20 -13.80 -16.73
CA LYS A 258 5.56 -14.22 -17.99
C LYS A 258 4.92 -13.08 -18.75
N ASP A 259 4.45 -12.07 -18.04
CA ASP A 259 3.68 -10.99 -18.59
C ASP A 259 4.48 -9.69 -18.46
N GLU A 260 4.39 -8.84 -19.47
CA GLU A 260 5.02 -7.53 -19.53
C GLU A 260 3.98 -6.49 -19.92
N GLY A 261 4.26 -5.23 -19.63
CA GLY A 261 3.41 -4.10 -19.98
C GLY A 261 1.93 -4.29 -19.60
N ASP A 262 1.04 -4.06 -20.55
CA ASP A 262 -0.41 -4.11 -20.33
C ASP A 262 -0.93 -5.52 -20.03
N ALA A 263 -0.23 -6.58 -20.44
CA ALA A 263 -0.61 -7.95 -20.09
C ALA A 263 -0.49 -8.19 -18.58
N ALA A 264 0.55 -7.62 -17.95
CA ALA A 264 0.74 -7.67 -16.51
C ALA A 264 -0.35 -6.89 -15.79
N VAL A 265 -0.69 -5.69 -16.26
CA VAL A 265 -1.80 -4.88 -15.72
C VAL A 265 -3.14 -5.61 -15.82
N ALA A 266 -3.43 -6.22 -16.97
CA ALA A 266 -4.66 -6.99 -17.18
C ALA A 266 -4.77 -8.20 -16.24
N ALA A 267 -3.66 -8.76 -15.77
CA ALA A 267 -3.67 -9.84 -14.79
C ALA A 267 -4.19 -9.39 -13.41
N PHE A 268 -3.97 -8.13 -13.02
CA PHE A 268 -4.49 -7.57 -11.77
C PHE A 268 -6.00 -7.41 -11.78
N GLY A 269 -6.63 -7.30 -12.96
CA GLY A 269 -8.09 -7.28 -13.13
C GLY A 269 -8.76 -8.67 -13.11
N ARG A 270 -8.02 -9.73 -12.75
CA ARG A 270 -8.53 -11.11 -12.72
C ARG A 270 -8.24 -11.78 -11.39
N ALA A 271 -9.06 -12.78 -11.04
CA ALA A 271 -8.77 -13.66 -9.92
C ALA A 271 -7.40 -14.39 -10.15
N PRO A 272 -6.63 -14.66 -9.08
CA PRO A 272 -6.93 -14.39 -7.68
C PRO A 272 -6.49 -12.99 -7.21
N LEU A 273 -5.93 -12.14 -8.07
CA LEU A 273 -5.45 -10.81 -7.67
C LEU A 273 -6.61 -9.84 -7.42
N TYR A 274 -7.62 -9.84 -8.30
CA TYR A 274 -8.82 -9.04 -8.16
C TYR A 274 -9.81 -9.70 -7.18
N GLN A 275 -10.23 -8.96 -6.15
CA GLN A 275 -11.16 -9.40 -5.11
C GLN A 275 -12.54 -8.76 -5.31
N THR A 276 -13.60 -9.52 -5.05
CA THR A 276 -14.99 -9.06 -5.26
C THR A 276 -15.90 -9.32 -4.05
N ASP A 277 -15.33 -9.68 -2.90
CA ASP A 277 -16.10 -10.00 -1.69
C ASP A 277 -16.45 -8.74 -0.89
N PHE A 278 -17.13 -7.79 -1.55
CA PHE A 278 -17.55 -6.52 -0.94
C PHE A 278 -18.50 -6.75 0.24
N ALA A 279 -19.42 -7.73 0.13
CA ALA A 279 -20.28 -8.15 1.23
C ALA A 279 -19.49 -8.68 2.45
N GLY A 280 -18.34 -9.34 2.23
CA GLY A 280 -17.40 -9.74 3.27
C GLY A 280 -16.45 -8.63 3.74
N GLY A 281 -16.56 -7.42 3.18
CA GLY A 281 -15.71 -6.27 3.49
C GLY A 281 -14.32 -6.30 2.83
N PHE A 282 -14.15 -7.09 1.77
CA PHE A 282 -12.86 -7.30 1.11
C PHE A 282 -12.99 -7.43 -0.42
N GLY A 283 -13.02 -6.28 -1.09
CA GLY A 283 -12.99 -6.21 -2.56
C GLY A 283 -11.92 -5.24 -3.05
N THR A 284 -11.46 -5.45 -4.28
CA THR A 284 -10.51 -4.54 -4.94
C THR A 284 -11.24 -3.26 -5.29
N LEU A 285 -10.90 -2.18 -4.59
CA LEU A 285 -11.49 -0.87 -4.80
C LEU A 285 -10.98 -0.23 -6.09
N PHE A 286 -9.72 -0.48 -6.45
CA PHE A 286 -9.10 -0.03 -7.70
C PHE A 286 -7.80 -0.80 -7.94
N THR A 287 -7.42 -0.89 -9.22
CA THR A 287 -6.05 -1.24 -9.63
C THR A 287 -5.32 0.06 -9.97
N ALA A 288 -4.23 0.37 -9.28
CA ALA A 288 -3.36 1.50 -9.62
C ALA A 288 -2.17 1.02 -10.45
N GLU A 289 -1.87 1.69 -11.56
CA GLU A 289 -0.60 1.57 -12.29
C GLU A 289 0.14 2.89 -12.21
N TYR A 290 1.43 2.83 -11.89
CA TYR A 290 2.38 3.94 -11.92
C TYR A 290 3.44 3.68 -12.97
N ARG A 291 3.76 4.70 -13.77
CA ARG A 291 4.81 4.67 -14.79
C ARG A 291 5.92 5.68 -14.47
N PRO A 292 6.94 5.26 -13.69
CA PRO A 292 8.13 6.06 -13.36
C PRO A 292 8.69 6.93 -14.49
N GLY A 293 8.90 6.34 -15.67
CA GLY A 293 9.52 7.03 -16.81
C GLY A 293 8.71 8.23 -17.32
N THR A 294 7.38 8.18 -17.24
CA THR A 294 6.50 9.25 -17.73
C THR A 294 5.83 10.07 -16.63
N ARG A 295 6.12 9.79 -15.34
CA ARG A 295 5.48 10.47 -14.19
C ARG A 295 3.96 10.45 -14.30
N ALA A 296 3.44 9.30 -14.74
CA ALA A 296 2.03 9.09 -15.03
C ALA A 296 1.47 7.96 -14.18
N MET A 297 0.16 7.97 -13.97
CA MET A 297 -0.55 6.92 -13.26
C MET A 297 -1.95 6.70 -13.83
N ARG A 298 -2.50 5.51 -13.58
CA ARG A 298 -3.88 5.13 -13.91
C ARG A 298 -4.54 4.47 -12.71
N LEU A 299 -5.77 4.85 -12.42
CA LEU A 299 -6.71 4.05 -11.62
C LEU A 299 -7.63 3.31 -12.58
N ILE A 300 -7.70 1.99 -12.43
CA ILE A 300 -8.37 1.08 -13.36
C ILE A 300 -9.45 0.29 -12.62
N TRP A 301 -10.64 0.31 -13.18
CA TRP A 301 -11.81 -0.49 -12.82
C TRP A 301 -12.25 -1.31 -14.06
N PRO A 302 -13.18 -2.27 -13.93
CA PRO A 302 -13.61 -3.09 -15.07
C PRO A 302 -14.10 -2.29 -16.28
N ASP A 303 -14.86 -1.21 -16.05
CA ASP A 303 -15.51 -0.42 -17.11
C ASP A 303 -15.05 1.04 -17.16
N ILE A 304 -14.20 1.46 -16.22
CA ILE A 304 -13.81 2.86 -16.03
C ILE A 304 -12.30 2.94 -15.81
N GLU A 305 -11.67 3.96 -16.36
CA GLU A 305 -10.27 4.30 -16.10
C GLU A 305 -10.15 5.81 -15.81
N MET A 306 -9.30 6.17 -14.87
CA MET A 306 -8.86 7.55 -14.64
C MET A 306 -7.34 7.62 -14.78
N ALA A 307 -6.86 8.38 -15.76
CA ALA A 307 -5.43 8.56 -16.01
C ALA A 307 -4.99 9.98 -15.63
N GLN A 308 -3.81 10.11 -15.02
CA GLN A 308 -3.24 11.38 -14.59
C GLN A 308 -1.73 11.41 -14.83
N SER A 309 -1.15 12.61 -14.95
CA SER A 309 0.31 12.80 -14.92
C SER A 309 0.69 13.99 -14.06
N LEU A 310 1.91 14.00 -13.51
CA LEU A 310 2.38 15.14 -12.71
C LEU A 310 2.46 16.44 -13.52
N HIS A 311 2.72 16.35 -14.83
CA HIS A 311 2.86 17.55 -15.68
C HIS A 311 1.57 17.96 -16.40
N ALA A 312 0.58 17.07 -16.45
CA ALA A 312 -0.77 17.32 -16.96
C ALA A 312 -1.76 16.58 -16.05
N PHE A 313 -2.21 17.30 -15.02
CA PHE A 313 -3.14 16.80 -14.01
C PHE A 313 -4.46 17.56 -14.14
N ASP A 314 -5.55 16.84 -14.32
CA ASP A 314 -6.89 17.40 -14.45
C ASP A 314 -7.72 17.04 -13.23
N GLU A 315 -8.27 18.06 -12.55
CA GLU A 315 -9.17 17.81 -11.43
C GLU A 315 -10.48 17.20 -11.94
N THR A 316 -10.83 16.03 -11.42
CA THR A 316 -11.99 15.25 -11.87
C THR A 316 -12.54 14.38 -10.76
N SER A 317 -13.78 13.92 -10.94
CA SER A 317 -14.45 12.99 -10.02
C SER A 317 -15.09 11.85 -10.81
N VAL A 318 -14.92 10.63 -10.33
CA VAL A 318 -15.50 9.42 -10.92
C VAL A 318 -16.21 8.63 -9.83
N THR A 319 -17.49 8.33 -10.03
CA THR A 319 -18.24 7.44 -9.14
C THR A 319 -18.24 6.02 -9.70
N VAL A 320 -17.75 5.08 -8.90
CA VAL A 320 -17.66 3.66 -9.24
C VAL A 320 -18.70 2.90 -8.43
N THR A 321 -19.40 1.98 -9.09
CA THR A 321 -20.34 1.06 -8.43
C THR A 321 -19.72 -0.33 -8.35
N PHE A 322 -19.62 -0.85 -7.14
CA PHE A 322 -19.15 -2.19 -6.84
C PHE A 322 -20.35 -3.14 -6.77
N GLY A 323 -20.38 -4.09 -7.70
CA GLY A 323 -21.32 -5.21 -7.69
C GLY A 323 -20.76 -6.38 -6.91
N ASP A 324 -21.60 -7.06 -6.13
CA ASP A 324 -21.25 -8.36 -5.57
C ASP A 324 -21.09 -9.36 -6.73
N ALA A 325 -19.89 -9.92 -6.91
CA ALA A 325 -19.69 -11.11 -7.71
C ALA A 325 -19.49 -12.31 -6.77
N PRO A 326 -20.13 -13.47 -7.04
CA PRO A 326 -19.97 -14.65 -6.19
C PRO A 326 -18.48 -15.00 -6.06
N ARG A 327 -18.06 -15.38 -4.85
CA ARG A 327 -16.68 -15.80 -4.57
C ARG A 327 -16.30 -16.91 -5.55
N THR A 328 -15.32 -16.63 -6.40
CA THR A 328 -14.71 -17.68 -7.22
C THR A 328 -13.73 -18.42 -6.33
N GLU A 329 -14.13 -19.58 -5.83
CA GLU A 329 -13.21 -20.54 -5.22
C GLU A 329 -12.17 -20.94 -6.27
N VAL A 330 -10.89 -20.82 -5.93
CA VAL A 330 -9.83 -21.41 -6.73
C VAL A 330 -9.56 -22.80 -6.15
N PRO A 331 -9.73 -23.86 -6.95
CA PRO A 331 -9.39 -25.23 -6.53
C PRO A 331 -7.97 -25.29 -5.96
N LEU A 332 -7.77 -25.95 -4.82
CA LEU A 332 -6.44 -26.08 -4.21
C LEU A 332 -5.45 -26.78 -5.15
N GLU A 333 -5.96 -27.62 -6.06
CA GLU A 333 -5.21 -28.27 -7.13
C GLU A 333 -4.54 -27.27 -8.07
N ASP A 334 -5.23 -26.17 -8.37
CA ASP A 334 -4.72 -25.13 -9.26
C ASP A 334 -3.55 -24.39 -8.60
N LEU A 335 -3.51 -24.34 -7.26
CA LEU A 335 -2.42 -23.73 -6.51
C LEU A 335 -1.06 -24.41 -6.76
N VAL A 336 -1.05 -25.73 -6.99
CA VAL A 336 0.17 -26.49 -7.30
C VAL A 336 0.78 -26.05 -8.62
N ALA A 337 -0.04 -25.62 -9.59
CA ALA A 337 0.43 -25.14 -10.88
C ALA A 337 1.14 -23.79 -10.80
N PHE A 338 0.98 -23.06 -9.69
CA PHE A 338 1.65 -21.78 -9.47
C PHE A 338 2.99 -21.91 -8.73
N VAL A 339 3.27 -23.06 -8.09
CA VAL A 339 4.53 -23.32 -7.39
C VAL A 339 5.68 -23.56 -8.40
N PRO A 340 6.90 -23.03 -8.16
CA PRO A 340 8.08 -23.32 -8.99
C PRO A 340 8.26 -24.81 -9.24
N ASP A 341 8.67 -25.19 -10.44
CA ASP A 341 8.78 -26.60 -10.86
C ASP A 341 9.63 -27.43 -9.90
N SER A 342 10.72 -26.86 -9.38
CA SER A 342 11.60 -27.47 -8.38
C SER A 342 10.93 -27.79 -7.04
N ARG A 343 9.73 -27.28 -6.79
CA ARG A 343 9.02 -27.36 -5.51
C ARG A 343 7.62 -27.95 -5.63
N ARG A 344 7.18 -28.34 -6.82
CA ARG A 344 5.85 -28.94 -7.02
C ARG A 344 5.63 -30.22 -6.23
N ASP A 345 6.67 -31.00 -5.95
CA ASP A 345 6.51 -32.19 -5.10
C ASP A 345 6.25 -31.83 -3.63
N ARG A 346 6.81 -30.72 -3.14
CA ARG A 346 6.46 -30.17 -1.81
C ARG A 346 5.04 -29.62 -1.82
N ALA A 347 4.62 -28.96 -2.90
CA ALA A 347 3.25 -28.46 -3.07
C ALA A 347 2.22 -29.58 -3.09
N ARG A 348 2.51 -30.70 -3.78
CA ARG A 348 1.64 -31.88 -3.81
C ARG A 348 1.48 -32.50 -2.42
N ARG A 349 2.58 -32.61 -1.65
CA ARG A 349 2.51 -33.07 -0.26
C ARG A 349 1.65 -32.14 0.61
N TRP A 350 1.81 -30.84 0.45
CA TRP A 350 0.96 -29.86 1.11
C TRP A 350 -0.51 -30.03 0.71
N LEU A 351 -0.81 -30.24 -0.58
CA LEU A 351 -2.16 -30.46 -1.07
C LEU A 351 -2.80 -31.72 -0.45
N ASP A 352 -2.03 -32.80 -0.31
CA ASP A 352 -2.49 -34.03 0.36
C ASP A 352 -2.82 -33.79 1.84
N GLU A 353 -2.02 -32.98 2.54
CA GLU A 353 -2.28 -32.57 3.92
C GLU A 353 -3.51 -31.65 4.04
N ALA A 354 -3.65 -30.70 3.12
CA ALA A 354 -4.80 -29.80 3.05
C ALA A 354 -6.11 -30.59 2.81
N ARG A 355 -6.11 -31.57 1.90
CA ARG A 355 -7.24 -32.48 1.68
C ARG A 355 -7.59 -33.32 2.92
N ALA A 356 -6.61 -33.60 3.77
CA ALA A 356 -6.81 -34.27 5.04
C ALA A 356 -7.23 -33.32 6.18
N GLY A 357 -7.62 -32.09 5.87
CA GLY A 357 -8.06 -31.07 6.82
C GLY A 357 -6.92 -30.38 7.60
N ARG A 358 -5.66 -30.64 7.24
CA ARG A 358 -4.48 -30.05 7.88
C ARG A 358 -3.88 -28.99 6.96
N MET A 359 -4.59 -27.87 6.85
CA MET A 359 -4.18 -26.80 5.95
C MET A 359 -3.11 -25.92 6.60
N ASP A 360 -1.86 -26.10 6.18
CA ASP A 360 -0.72 -25.29 6.63
C ASP A 360 -0.33 -24.26 5.55
N TRP A 361 -1.04 -23.14 5.50
CA TRP A 361 -0.75 -22.10 4.51
C TRP A 361 0.69 -21.57 4.62
N ALA A 362 1.35 -21.65 5.78
CA ALA A 362 2.71 -21.14 5.96
C ALA A 362 3.71 -22.04 5.24
N ALA A 363 3.52 -23.36 5.34
CA ALA A 363 4.28 -24.32 4.55
C ALA A 363 4.09 -24.12 3.04
N PHE A 364 2.88 -23.74 2.60
CA PHE A 364 2.60 -23.41 1.20
C PHE A 364 3.29 -22.10 0.77
N GLY A 365 3.24 -21.05 1.59
CA GLY A 365 3.89 -19.76 1.31
C GLY A 365 5.42 -19.86 1.20
N ALA A 366 6.03 -20.70 2.03
CA ALA A 366 7.46 -20.99 1.97
C ALA A 366 7.91 -21.62 0.63
N LEU A 367 6.99 -22.12 -0.21
CA LEU A 367 7.30 -22.66 -1.53
C LEU A 367 7.69 -21.57 -2.55
N PHE A 368 7.45 -20.29 -2.24
CA PHE A 368 7.74 -19.17 -3.15
C PHE A 368 9.03 -18.41 -2.80
N VAL A 369 9.65 -18.69 -1.66
CA VAL A 369 10.89 -18.02 -1.18
C VAL A 369 12.15 -18.68 -1.79
N PRO A 370 13.01 -18.00 -2.56
CA PRO A 370 14.24 -18.62 -3.12
C PRO A 370 15.11 -19.30 -2.05
N ASP A 371 15.74 -20.44 -2.36
CA ASP A 371 16.56 -21.20 -1.39
C ASP A 371 17.78 -20.43 -0.87
N ALA A 372 18.12 -19.27 -1.45
CA ALA A 372 19.23 -18.41 -1.06
C ALA A 372 18.99 -17.56 0.21
N ALA A 373 17.86 -17.75 0.90
CA ALA A 373 17.51 -17.00 2.12
C ALA A 373 17.17 -17.92 3.30
N ARG A 374 17.98 -18.95 3.56
CA ARG A 374 18.03 -19.58 4.88
C ARG A 374 19.44 -19.40 5.43
N PRO A 375 19.60 -18.92 6.68
CA PRO A 375 20.91 -18.80 7.31
C PRO A 375 21.63 -20.15 7.39
#